data_AF-A0A067GLP9-F1
#
_entry.id   AF-A0A067GLP9-F1
#
_cell.length_a   1.000
_cell.length_b   1.000
_cell.length_c   1.000
_cell.angle_alpha   90.00
_cell.angle_beta   90.00
_cell.angle_gamma   90.00
#
_symmetry.space_group_name_H-M   'P 1'
#
loop_
_entity.id
_entity.type
_entity.pdbx_description
1 polymer ?
#
loop_
_entity_poly.entity_id
_entity_poly.type
_entity_poly.pdbx_seq_one_letter_code
_entity_poly.pdbx_strand_id
1 'polypeptide(L)'
;LDVTEGGLAALVRLCNGDMRKALNILQSTHMASQQITEEAVYLCTGNPLPKDIEQISYWLLNESFADSFKRISEMKMRKGLALVDIVREVTMFVFKIKMPSDVRVRLMNDLADIEYRLSFGCNDKLQLGSIISTFTQARSAIVAAAK
;
A
#
# COMPACT_ATOMS: atom_id res chain seq x y z
N LEU A 1 -17.78 -19.67 -13.87
CA LEU A 1 -16.60 -19.10 -13.21
C LEU A 1 -16.67 -19.51 -11.76
N ASP A 2 -15.65 -20.20 -11.26
CA ASP A 2 -15.55 -20.51 -9.83
C ASP A 2 -14.88 -19.31 -9.13
N VAL A 3 -15.70 -18.49 -8.48
CA VAL A 3 -15.29 -17.23 -7.84
C VAL A 3 -15.67 -17.30 -6.38
N THR A 4 -14.69 -17.14 -5.49
CA THR A 4 -14.96 -17.04 -4.06
C THR A 4 -15.48 -15.65 -3.72
N GLU A 5 -16.25 -15.51 -2.63
CA GLU A 5 -16.73 -14.19 -2.18
C GLU A 5 -15.58 -13.20 -1.96
N GLY A 6 -14.45 -13.67 -1.41
CA GLY A 6 -13.24 -12.86 -1.25
C GLY A 6 -12.62 -12.42 -2.58
N GLY A 7 -12.60 -13.31 -3.59
CA GLY A 7 -12.15 -12.97 -4.94
C GLY A 7 -13.03 -11.90 -5.59
N LEU A 8 -14.35 -12.02 -5.43
CA LEU A 8 -15.30 -11.03 -5.93
C LEU A 8 -15.14 -9.67 -5.24
N ALA A 9 -14.99 -9.65 -3.91
CA ALA A 9 -14.77 -8.43 -3.14
C ALA A 9 -13.45 -7.73 -3.53
N ALA A 10 -12.37 -8.50 -3.73
CA ALA A 10 -11.09 -7.99 -4.19
C ALA A 10 -11.18 -7.37 -5.59
N LEU A 11 -11.88 -8.04 -6.50
CA LEU A 11 -12.11 -7.54 -7.86
C LEU A 11 -12.87 -6.21 -7.85
N VAL A 12 -13.96 -6.12 -7.08
CA VAL A 12 -14.76 -4.89 -6.95
C VAL A 12 -13.93 -3.75 -6.34
N ARG A 13 -13.09 -4.04 -5.35
CA ARG A 13 -12.19 -3.04 -4.77
C ARG A 13 -11.17 -2.53 -5.80
N LEU A 14 -10.51 -3.42 -6.52
CA LEU A 14 -9.41 -3.06 -7.43
C LEU A 14 -9.91 -2.41 -8.73
N CYS A 15 -11.14 -2.69 -9.15
CA CYS A 15 -11.72 -2.07 -10.34
C CYS A 15 -12.07 -0.59 -10.12
N ASN A 16 -12.25 -0.14 -8.87
CA ASN A 16 -12.63 1.24 -8.52
C ASN A 16 -13.83 1.76 -9.34
N GLY A 17 -14.82 0.90 -9.59
CA GLY A 17 -16.01 1.25 -10.38
C GLY A 17 -15.84 1.22 -11.90
N ASP A 18 -14.64 0.93 -12.43
CA ASP A 18 -14.42 0.75 -13.87
C ASP A 18 -14.77 -0.69 -14.29
N MET A 19 -15.89 -0.84 -15.00
CA MET A 19 -16.37 -2.13 -15.51
C MET A 19 -15.44 -2.78 -16.55
N ARG A 20 -14.71 -1.98 -17.35
CA ARG A 20 -13.71 -2.51 -18.29
C ARG A 20 -12.54 -3.11 -17.53
N LYS A 21 -12.06 -2.40 -16.50
CA LYS A 21 -11.00 -2.89 -15.62
C LYS A 21 -11.44 -4.17 -14.89
N ALA A 22 -12.67 -4.21 -14.40
CA ALA A 22 -13.24 -5.39 -13.74
C ALA A 22 -13.21 -6.64 -14.65
N LEU A 23 -13.65 -6.51 -15.90
CA LEU A 23 -13.63 -7.61 -16.87
C LEU A 23 -12.22 -8.07 -17.21
N ASN A 24 -11.29 -7.13 -17.41
CA ASN A 24 -9.89 -7.47 -17.69
C ASN A 24 -9.27 -8.25 -16.53
N ILE A 25 -9.45 -7.80 -15.29
CA ILE A 25 -8.95 -8.50 -14.10
C ILE A 25 -9.56 -9.89 -14.00
N LEU A 26 -10.88 -10.01 -14.19
CA LEU A 26 -11.58 -11.29 -14.11
C LEU A 26 -11.03 -12.31 -15.12
N GLN A 27 -10.90 -11.88 -16.37
CA GLN A 27 -10.44 -12.72 -17.47
C GLN A 27 -8.98 -13.14 -17.27
N SER A 28 -8.09 -12.19 -16.95
CA SER A 28 -6.67 -12.49 -16.69
C SER A 28 -6.50 -13.43 -15.49
N THR A 29 -7.28 -13.22 -14.42
CA THR A 29 -7.21 -14.09 -13.23
C THR A 29 -7.71 -15.50 -13.55
N HIS A 30 -8.80 -15.64 -14.32
CA HIS A 30 -9.31 -16.94 -14.75
C HIS A 30 -8.35 -17.69 -15.70
N MET A 31 -7.63 -16.96 -16.54
CA MET A 31 -6.59 -17.54 -17.41
C MET A 31 -5.37 -18.01 -16.62
N ALA A 32 -5.03 -17.32 -15.52
CA ALA A 32 -3.87 -17.65 -14.68
C ALA A 32 -4.17 -18.72 -13.63
N SER A 33 -5.41 -18.82 -13.14
CA SER A 33 -5.84 -19.75 -12.09
C SER A 33 -7.23 -20.31 -12.37
N GLN A 34 -7.44 -21.60 -12.10
CA GLN A 34 -8.75 -22.24 -12.29
C GLN A 34 -9.82 -21.68 -11.34
N GLN A 35 -9.43 -21.28 -10.12
CA GLN A 35 -10.30 -20.66 -9.13
C GLN A 35 -9.88 -19.21 -8.87
N ILE A 36 -10.86 -18.31 -8.86
CA ILE A 36 -10.66 -16.87 -8.63
C ILE A 36 -10.78 -16.61 -7.12
N THR A 37 -9.64 -16.62 -6.44
CA THR A 37 -9.50 -16.27 -5.02
C THR A 37 -9.02 -14.83 -4.85
N GLU A 38 -9.14 -14.27 -3.64
CA GLU A 38 -8.59 -12.94 -3.32
C GLU A 38 -7.10 -12.84 -3.68
N GLU A 39 -6.31 -13.84 -3.27
CA GLU A 39 -4.87 -13.86 -3.54
C GLU A 39 -4.57 -13.91 -5.05
N ALA A 40 -5.30 -14.74 -5.81
CA ALA A 40 -5.15 -14.82 -7.25
C ALA A 40 -5.42 -13.46 -7.92
N VAL A 41 -6.43 -12.73 -7.46
CA VAL A 41 -6.78 -11.40 -7.99
C VAL A 41 -5.66 -10.39 -7.71
N TYR A 42 -5.18 -10.27 -6.46
CA TYR A 42 -4.12 -9.31 -6.11
C TYR A 42 -2.79 -9.62 -6.81
N LEU A 43 -2.43 -10.92 -6.91
CA LEU A 43 -1.23 -11.35 -7.63
C LEU A 43 -1.33 -11.04 -9.12
N CYS A 44 -2.49 -11.30 -9.74
CA CYS A 44 -2.70 -11.04 -11.16
C CYS A 44 -2.61 -9.54 -11.50
N THR A 45 -3.02 -8.65 -10.58
CA THR A 45 -2.95 -7.20 -10.80
C THR A 45 -1.65 -6.57 -10.31
N GLY A 46 -0.75 -7.34 -9.68
CA GLY A 46 0.48 -6.83 -9.07
C GLY A 46 0.24 -5.87 -7.89
N ASN A 47 -0.97 -5.82 -7.34
CA ASN A 47 -1.29 -4.93 -6.23
C ASN A 47 -0.88 -5.59 -4.91
N PRO A 48 -0.42 -4.81 -3.91
CA PRO A 48 -0.13 -5.35 -2.59
C PRO A 48 -1.36 -6.00 -1.94
N LEU A 49 -1.17 -7.15 -1.30
CA LEU A 49 -2.24 -7.76 -0.49
C LEU A 49 -2.55 -6.88 0.72
N PRO A 50 -3.79 -6.87 1.23
CA PRO A 50 -4.15 -6.11 2.44
C PRO A 50 -3.25 -6.43 3.63
N LYS A 51 -2.90 -7.72 3.82
CA LYS A 51 -1.99 -8.19 4.87
C LYS A 51 -0.57 -7.64 4.73
N ASP A 52 -0.09 -7.44 3.49
CA ASP A 52 1.23 -6.85 3.25
C ASP A 52 1.23 -5.36 3.62
N ILE A 53 0.16 -4.65 3.29
CA ILE A 53 0.01 -3.22 3.63
C ILE A 53 -0.10 -3.01 5.14
N GLU A 54 -0.83 -3.88 5.85
CA GLU A 54 -0.87 -3.89 7.32
C GLU A 54 0.53 -4.10 7.91
N GLN A 55 1.28 -5.07 7.37
CA GLN A 55 2.64 -5.36 7.84
C GLN A 55 3.62 -4.22 7.55
N ILE A 56 3.55 -3.60 6.37
CA ILE A 56 4.34 -2.41 6.00
C ILE A 56 4.00 -1.25 6.94
N SER A 57 2.72 -0.99 7.16
CA SER A 57 2.25 0.08 8.05
C SER A 57 2.70 -0.15 9.49
N TYR A 58 2.70 -1.40 9.95
CA TYR A 58 3.25 -1.78 11.25
C TYR A 58 4.74 -1.43 11.35
N TRP A 59 5.55 -1.79 10.35
CA TRP A 59 6.98 -1.45 10.36
C TRP A 59 7.20 0.06 10.38
N LEU A 60 6.51 0.80 9.50
CA LEU A 60 6.59 2.26 9.43
C LEU A 60 6.28 2.94 10.77
N LEU A 61 5.32 2.41 11.53
CA LEU A 61 4.86 3.01 12.80
C LEU A 61 5.63 2.54 14.03
N ASN A 62 6.38 1.43 13.97
CA ASN A 62 6.97 0.82 15.17
C ASN A 62 8.48 0.58 15.08
N GLU A 63 8.99 0.23 13.91
CA GLU A 63 10.37 -0.24 13.75
C GLU A 63 11.37 0.90 13.54
N SER A 64 12.66 0.60 13.60
CA SER A 64 13.70 1.58 13.27
C SER A 64 13.67 1.93 11.77
N PHE A 65 14.27 3.07 11.40
CA PHE A 65 14.39 3.46 9.99
C PHE A 65 15.10 2.39 9.16
N ALA A 66 16.24 1.88 9.66
CA ALA A 66 17.07 0.91 8.95
C ALA A 66 16.34 -0.43 8.76
N ASP A 67 15.66 -0.92 9.80
CA ASP A 67 14.91 -2.17 9.73
C ASP A 67 13.69 -2.06 8.81
N SER A 68 12.95 -0.95 8.91
CA SER A 68 11.82 -0.67 8.01
C SER A 68 12.29 -0.63 6.56
N PHE A 69 13.40 0.07 6.30
CA PHE A 69 13.95 0.19 4.95
C PHE A 69 14.33 -1.17 4.38
N LYS A 70 15.04 -1.98 5.15
CA LYS A 70 15.44 -3.33 4.74
C LYS A 70 14.22 -4.21 4.46
N ARG A 71 13.30 -4.32 5.41
CA ARG A 71 12.12 -5.22 5.30
C ARG A 71 11.18 -4.82 4.17
N ILE A 72 10.88 -3.54 4.01
CA ILE A 72 10.02 -3.05 2.92
C ILE A 72 10.70 -3.26 1.57
N SER A 73 12.00 -2.99 1.47
CA SER A 73 12.77 -3.24 0.23
C SER A 73 12.76 -4.72 -0.15
N GLU A 74 12.98 -5.62 0.80
CA GLU A 74 12.95 -7.08 0.59
C GLU A 74 11.57 -7.56 0.17
N MET A 75 10.50 -7.10 0.84
CA MET A 75 9.12 -7.45 0.48
C MET A 75 8.77 -6.98 -0.93
N LYS A 76 9.13 -5.73 -1.26
CA LYS A 76 8.90 -5.14 -2.57
C LYS A 76 9.60 -5.92 -3.67
N MET A 77 10.87 -6.28 -3.46
CA MET A 77 11.65 -7.09 -4.42
C MET A 77 11.07 -8.49 -4.59
N ARG A 78 10.74 -9.18 -3.48
CA ARG A 78 10.25 -10.56 -3.51
C ARG A 78 8.87 -10.67 -4.15
N LYS A 79 7.99 -9.70 -3.93
CA LYS A 79 6.60 -9.71 -4.40
C LYS A 79 6.36 -8.87 -5.66
N GLY A 80 7.39 -8.19 -6.19
CA GLY A 80 7.28 -7.36 -7.39
C GLY A 80 6.35 -6.16 -7.23
N LEU A 81 6.25 -5.60 -6.02
CA LEU A 81 5.32 -4.50 -5.73
C LEU A 81 5.87 -3.16 -6.25
N ALA A 82 5.02 -2.32 -6.84
CA ALA A 82 5.39 -0.96 -7.15
C ALA A 82 5.33 -0.08 -5.89
N LEU A 83 6.27 0.87 -5.76
CA LEU A 83 6.29 1.76 -4.59
C LEU A 83 5.07 2.69 -4.58
N VAL A 84 4.59 3.11 -5.75
CA VAL A 84 3.38 3.93 -5.89
C VAL A 84 2.14 3.24 -5.33
N ASP A 85 1.99 1.92 -5.57
CA ASP A 85 0.86 1.15 -5.04
C ASP A 85 0.95 1.01 -3.51
N ILE A 86 2.17 0.84 -2.98
CA ILE A 86 2.40 0.85 -1.53
C ILE A 86 2.01 2.20 -0.93
N VAL A 87 2.46 3.32 -1.50
CA VAL A 87 2.13 4.68 -1.01
C VAL A 87 0.62 4.90 -1.01
N ARG A 88 -0.06 4.54 -2.11
CA ARG A 88 -1.51 4.68 -2.25
C ARG A 88 -2.26 3.89 -1.19
N GLU A 89 -1.93 2.60 -1.02
CA GLU A 89 -2.63 1.74 -0.06
C GLU A 89 -2.29 2.08 1.39
N VAL A 90 -1.05 2.49 1.69
CA VAL A 90 -0.66 3.00 3.02
C VAL A 90 -1.40 4.30 3.33
N THR A 91 -1.56 5.20 2.37
CA THR A 91 -2.35 6.43 2.54
C THR A 91 -3.80 6.10 2.91
N MET A 92 -4.42 5.12 2.23
CA MET A 92 -5.75 4.62 2.59
C MET A 92 -5.79 3.99 3.99
N PHE A 93 -4.72 3.34 4.43
CA PHE A 93 -4.61 2.81 5.78
C PHE A 93 -4.52 3.93 6.84
N VAL A 94 -3.81 5.03 6.56
CA VAL A 94 -3.71 6.20 7.45
C VAL A 94 -5.09 6.83 7.74
N PHE A 95 -6.03 6.78 6.79
CA PHE A 95 -7.41 7.23 7.03
C PHE A 95 -8.17 6.37 8.04
N LYS A 96 -7.83 5.08 8.17
CA LYS A 96 -8.52 4.13 9.05
C LYS A 96 -8.01 4.18 10.49
N ILE A 97 -6.76 4.57 10.69
CA ILE A 97 -6.13 4.58 12.01
C ILE A 97 -6.46 5.86 12.79
N LYS A 98 -6.62 5.70 14.11
CA LYS A 98 -6.81 6.83 15.02
C LYS A 98 -5.46 7.51 15.26
N MET A 99 -5.36 8.75 14.81
CA MET A 99 -4.20 9.63 15.01
C MET A 99 -4.72 11.04 15.32
N PRO A 100 -3.96 11.86 16.07
CA PRO A 100 -4.28 13.28 16.23
C PRO A 100 -4.42 13.96 14.87
N SER A 101 -5.42 14.84 14.73
CA SER A 101 -5.77 15.45 13.44
C SER A 101 -4.60 16.18 12.79
N ASP A 102 -3.84 16.97 13.56
CA ASP A 102 -2.72 17.75 13.03
C ASP A 102 -1.59 16.86 12.48
N VAL A 103 -1.29 15.76 13.18
CA VAL A 103 -0.29 14.79 12.72
C VAL A 103 -0.78 14.09 11.46
N ARG A 104 -2.06 13.70 11.42
CA ARG A 104 -2.65 13.03 10.27
C ARG A 104 -2.62 13.91 9.02
N VAL A 105 -2.99 15.19 9.15
CA VAL A 105 -2.98 16.15 8.03
C VAL A 105 -1.56 16.33 7.49
N ARG A 106 -0.57 16.52 8.37
CA ARG A 106 0.83 16.65 7.95
C ARG A 106 1.33 15.39 7.24
N LEU A 107 1.06 14.21 7.82
CA LEU A 107 1.44 12.92 7.22
C LEU A 107 0.82 12.75 5.82
N MET A 108 -0.44 13.15 5.63
CA MET A 108 -1.07 13.09 4.31
C MET A 108 -0.42 14.02 3.28
N ASN A 109 -0.10 15.25 3.67
CA ASN A 109 0.57 16.19 2.76
C ASN A 109 1.94 15.63 2.31
N ASP A 110 2.72 15.10 3.25
CA ASP A 110 4.03 14.52 2.93
C ASP A 110 3.91 13.29 2.02
N LEU A 111 2.89 12.44 2.23
CA LEU A 111 2.62 11.28 1.37
C LEU A 111 2.17 11.70 -0.03
N ALA A 112 1.35 12.75 -0.15
CA ALA A 112 0.93 13.31 -1.43
C ALA A 112 2.13 13.87 -2.23
N ASP A 113 3.06 14.55 -1.56
CA ASP A 113 4.30 15.03 -2.19
C ASP A 113 5.18 13.87 -2.68
N ILE A 114 5.25 12.77 -1.92
CA ILE A 114 5.99 11.57 -2.33
C ILE A 114 5.33 10.91 -3.54
N GLU A 115 4.00 10.75 -3.53
CA GLU A 115 3.23 10.21 -4.66
C GLU A 115 3.41 11.08 -5.91
N TYR A 116 3.34 12.40 -5.76
CA TYR A 116 3.61 13.36 -6.83
C TYR A 116 5.01 13.16 -7.42
N ARG A 117 6.06 13.07 -6.58
CA ARG A 117 7.44 12.83 -7.05
C ARG A 117 7.59 11.49 -7.77
N LEU A 118 6.94 10.44 -7.27
CA LEU A 118 6.95 9.13 -7.92
C LEU A 118 6.34 9.18 -9.32
N SER A 119 5.34 10.03 -9.57
CA SER A 119 4.74 10.20 -10.90
C SER A 119 5.71 10.73 -11.97
N PHE A 120 6.81 11.39 -11.57
CA PHE A 120 7.85 11.89 -12.48
C PHE A 120 9.00 10.90 -12.70
N GLY A 121 8.87 9.64 -12.27
CA GLY A 121 9.94 8.65 -12.42
C GLY A 121 11.15 8.88 -11.51
N CYS A 122 10.90 9.46 -10.31
CA CYS A 122 11.93 9.64 -9.30
C CYS A 122 12.52 8.31 -8.80
N ASN A 123 13.69 8.37 -8.16
CA ASN A 123 14.36 7.19 -7.61
C ASN A 123 13.56 6.56 -6.46
N ASP A 124 13.06 5.35 -6.68
CA ASP A 124 12.30 4.55 -5.70
C ASP A 124 13.01 4.37 -4.35
N LYS A 125 14.34 4.22 -4.36
CA LYS A 125 15.12 4.01 -3.13
C LYS A 125 15.07 5.26 -2.24
N LEU A 126 15.19 6.44 -2.85
CA LEU A 126 15.11 7.72 -2.15
C LEU A 126 13.68 8.00 -1.66
N GLN A 127 12.67 7.69 -2.48
CA GLN A 127 11.28 7.87 -2.09
C GLN A 127 10.87 6.91 -0.97
N LEU A 128 11.35 5.66 -0.97
CA LEU A 128 11.15 4.74 0.15
C LEU A 128 11.73 5.31 1.45
N GLY A 129 12.95 5.85 1.40
CA GLY A 129 13.53 6.55 2.55
C GLY A 129 12.70 7.74 3.02
N SER A 130 12.11 8.48 2.07
CA SER A 130 11.22 9.61 2.37
C SER A 130 9.96 9.16 3.11
N ILE A 131 9.31 8.07 2.66
CA ILE A 131 8.14 7.49 3.33
C ILE A 131 8.49 7.13 4.78
N ILE A 132 9.57 6.39 5.01
CA ILE A 132 9.96 5.93 6.35
C ILE A 132 10.30 7.13 7.25
N SER A 133 10.99 8.13 6.73
CA SER A 133 11.31 9.37 7.46
C SER A 133 10.04 10.11 7.88
N THR A 134 9.09 10.28 6.97
CA THR A 134 7.80 10.93 7.23
C THR A 134 7.01 10.19 8.33
N PHE A 135 6.94 8.86 8.29
CA PHE A 135 6.30 8.08 9.36
C PHE A 135 7.05 8.18 10.70
N THR A 136 8.38 8.25 10.67
CA THR A 136 9.21 8.44 11.87
C THR A 136 8.94 9.80 12.54
N GLN A 137 8.76 10.86 11.74
CA GLN A 137 8.36 12.17 12.23
C GLN A 137 6.95 12.14 12.81
N ALA A 138 6.00 11.47 12.13
CA ALA A 138 4.64 11.31 12.63
C ALA A 138 4.60 10.62 14.00
N ARG A 139 5.38 9.55 14.20
CA ARG A 139 5.50 8.87 15.52
C ARG A 139 5.99 9.82 16.61
N SER A 140 7.05 10.57 16.33
CA SER A 140 7.60 11.55 17.27
C SER A 140 6.56 12.62 17.64
N ALA A 141 5.78 13.08 16.65
CA ALA A 141 4.71 14.06 16.87
C ALA A 141 3.53 13.47 17.67
N ILE A 142 3.16 12.21 17.45
CA ILE A 142 2.14 11.52 18.25
C ILE A 142 2.57 11.42 19.72
N VAL A 143 3.81 11.03 19.97
CA VAL A 143 4.36 10.95 21.34
C VAL A 143 4.40 12.33 21.99
N ALA A 144 4.74 13.39 21.24
CA ALA A 144 4.74 14.76 21.74
C ALA A 144 3.33 15.26 22.07
N ALA A 145 2.32 14.91 21.26
CA ALA A 145 0.92 15.29 21.48
C ALA A 145 0.23 14.49 22.61
N ALA A 146 0.81 13.36 23.03
CA ALA A 146 0.32 12.55 24.14
C ALA A 146 0.87 12.98 25.51
N LYS A 147 1.84 13.91 25.53
CA LYS A 147 2.38 14.55 26.73
C LYS A 147 1.60 15.82 27.04
#